data_AF-A0A498FE12-F1
#
_entry.id   AF-A0A498FE12-F1
#
_cell.length_a   1.000
_cell.length_b   1.000
_cell.length_c   1.000
_cell.angle_alpha   90.00
_cell.angle_beta   90.00
_cell.angle_gamma   90.00
#
_symmetry.space_group_name_H-M   'P 1'
#
loop_
_entity.id
_entity.type
_entity.pdbx_description
1 polymer ?
#
loop_
_entity_poly.entity_id
_entity_poly.type
_entity_poly.pdbx_seq_one_letter_code
_entity_poly.pdbx_strand_id
1 'polypeptide(L)'
;MNRTVRKAVARLLYAVVIVVAVSLGAGVAGFETTLTGSALVVGVISLAVGFAAQEMLANFVSGIFIVQDRRLNVGDLVEWEGVSGTIDDIGFRVTTIKTANNETVLVPNSEFATKPVTNRTDNDPQAISYEFGIGYGDDIDVATDVLRAVASDVETVLDDPEPSVRVSDLDRLVGASLRAGLARESGSKSPRQYQGRIHPSRQRAVCCRRN
;
A
#
# COMPACT_ATOMS: atom_id res chain seq x y z
N MET A 1 -8.26 10.21 -27.21
CA MET A 1 -9.62 10.59 -26.75
C MET A 1 -10.64 10.26 -27.84
N ASN A 2 -11.62 9.39 -27.56
CA ASN A 2 -12.60 8.94 -28.55
C ASN A 2 -13.48 10.10 -29.04
N ARG A 3 -13.86 10.14 -30.34
CA ARG A 3 -14.67 11.23 -30.92
C ARG A 3 -16.02 11.39 -30.19
N THR A 4 -16.56 10.29 -29.68
CA THR A 4 -17.80 10.25 -28.88
C THR A 4 -17.63 10.96 -27.55
N VAL A 5 -16.54 10.70 -26.82
CA VAL A 5 -16.25 11.36 -25.53
C VAL A 5 -16.09 12.86 -25.73
N ARG A 6 -15.34 13.29 -26.74
CA ARG A 6 -15.15 14.72 -27.03
C ARG A 6 -16.48 15.42 -27.33
N LYS A 7 -17.37 14.82 -28.12
CA LYS A 7 -18.68 15.37 -28.43
C LYS A 7 -19.59 15.41 -27.20
N ALA A 8 -19.56 14.37 -26.37
CA ALA A 8 -20.33 14.33 -25.13
C ALA A 8 -19.89 15.43 -24.16
N VAL A 9 -18.57 15.55 -23.92
CA VAL A 9 -17.99 16.59 -23.06
C VAL A 9 -18.30 17.99 -23.59
N ALA A 10 -18.13 18.25 -24.89
CA ALA A 10 -18.42 19.55 -25.48
C ALA A 10 -19.91 19.94 -25.33
N ARG A 11 -20.84 18.99 -25.52
CA ARG A 11 -22.27 19.23 -25.31
C ARG A 11 -22.60 19.53 -23.86
N LEU A 12 -21.98 18.80 -22.93
CA LEU A 12 -22.19 18.98 -21.50
C LEU A 12 -21.68 20.35 -21.04
N LEU A 13 -20.46 20.73 -21.45
CA LEU A 13 -19.91 22.06 -21.20
C LEU A 13 -20.77 23.17 -21.80
N TYR A 14 -21.24 23.00 -23.04
CA TYR A 14 -22.12 23.97 -23.70
C TYR A 14 -23.45 24.16 -22.94
N ALA A 15 -24.07 23.05 -22.48
CA ALA A 15 -25.28 23.11 -21.69
C ALA A 15 -25.06 23.85 -20.36
N VAL A 16 -23.95 23.58 -19.66
CA VAL A 16 -23.58 24.29 -18.43
C VAL A 16 -23.40 25.78 -18.67
N VAL A 17 -22.70 26.17 -19.74
CA VAL A 17 -22.49 27.58 -20.10
C VAL A 17 -23.82 28.28 -20.39
N ILE A 18 -24.75 27.63 -21.11
CA ILE A 18 -26.09 28.20 -21.34
C ILE A 18 -26.83 28.40 -20.03
N VAL A 19 -26.86 27.39 -19.16
CA VAL A 19 -27.56 27.49 -17.87
C VAL A 19 -27.01 28.65 -17.06
N VAL A 20 -25.68 28.78 -16.94
CA VAL A 20 -25.03 29.88 -16.22
C VAL A 20 -25.35 31.24 -16.86
N ALA A 21 -25.28 31.36 -18.19
CA ALA A 21 -25.57 32.59 -18.90
C ALA A 21 -27.03 33.05 -18.72
N VAL A 22 -27.98 32.10 -18.78
CA VAL A 22 -29.41 32.38 -18.56
C VAL A 22 -29.66 32.77 -17.10
N SER A 23 -29.06 32.08 -16.13
CA SER A 23 -29.18 32.42 -14.72
C SER A 23 -28.65 33.83 -14.42
N LEU A 24 -27.50 34.21 -14.97
CA LEU A 24 -26.94 35.55 -14.82
C LEU A 24 -27.80 36.62 -15.51
N GLY A 25 -28.27 36.35 -16.73
CA GLY A 25 -29.14 37.28 -17.47
C GLY A 25 -30.48 37.52 -16.78
N ALA A 26 -31.09 36.47 -16.22
CA ALA A 26 -32.33 36.57 -15.44
C ALA A 26 -32.14 37.36 -14.13
N GLY A 27 -30.97 37.28 -13.51
CA GLY A 27 -30.62 38.07 -12.32
C GLY A 27 -30.57 39.57 -12.62
N VAL A 28 -29.89 39.96 -13.70
CA VAL A 28 -29.82 41.37 -14.15
C VAL A 28 -31.20 41.92 -14.54
N ALA A 29 -32.08 41.07 -15.09
CA ALA A 29 -33.43 41.46 -15.49
C ALA A 29 -34.44 41.58 -14.33
N GLY A 30 -34.04 41.32 -13.08
CA GLY A 30 -34.88 41.52 -11.89
C GLY A 30 -35.82 40.36 -11.55
N PHE A 31 -35.59 39.15 -12.09
CA PHE A 31 -36.42 37.97 -11.81
C PHE A 31 -36.03 37.21 -10.52
N GLU A 32 -35.59 37.93 -9.47
CA GLU A 32 -34.99 37.33 -8.27
C GLU A 32 -35.92 36.35 -7.52
N THR A 33 -37.22 36.62 -7.49
CA THR A 33 -38.21 35.76 -6.81
C THR A 33 -38.45 34.44 -7.55
N THR A 34 -38.48 34.47 -8.88
CA THR A 34 -38.56 33.26 -9.72
C THR A 34 -37.27 32.46 -9.67
N LEU A 35 -36.13 33.14 -9.62
CA LEU A 35 -34.82 32.52 -9.47
C LEU A 35 -34.71 31.74 -8.15
N THR A 36 -35.17 32.32 -7.04
CA THR A 36 -35.10 31.66 -5.72
C THR A 36 -35.90 30.35 -5.68
N GLY A 37 -37.12 30.33 -6.26
CA GLY A 37 -37.90 29.09 -6.38
C GLY A 37 -37.25 28.04 -7.28
N SER A 38 -36.67 28.47 -8.40
CA SER A 38 -35.93 27.57 -9.30
C SER A 38 -34.60 27.07 -8.70
N ALA A 39 -33.96 27.87 -7.86
CA ALA A 39 -32.68 27.54 -7.22
C ALA A 39 -32.82 26.36 -6.26
N LEU A 40 -33.96 26.22 -5.56
CA LEU A 40 -34.26 25.04 -4.74
C LEU A 40 -34.33 23.77 -5.58
N VAL A 41 -35.03 23.81 -6.72
CA VAL A 41 -35.15 22.67 -7.64
C VAL A 41 -33.79 22.30 -8.23
N VAL A 42 -33.03 23.30 -8.69
CA VAL A 42 -31.67 23.12 -9.21
C VAL A 42 -30.74 22.57 -8.12
N GLY A 43 -30.87 23.03 -6.87
CA GLY A 43 -30.11 22.53 -5.73
C GLY A 43 -30.37 21.05 -5.46
N VAL A 44 -31.63 20.63 -5.42
CA VAL A 44 -32.01 19.21 -5.24
C VAL A 44 -31.48 18.34 -6.38
N ILE A 45 -31.61 18.79 -7.63
CA ILE A 45 -31.08 18.06 -8.79
C ILE A 45 -29.55 17.96 -8.70
N SER A 46 -28.88 19.06 -8.32
CA SER A 46 -27.42 19.08 -8.19
C SER A 46 -26.93 18.12 -7.10
N LEU A 47 -27.64 18.03 -5.97
CA LEU A 47 -27.36 17.03 -4.93
C LEU A 47 -27.54 15.61 -5.45
N ALA A 48 -28.64 15.32 -6.15
CA ALA A 48 -28.89 13.99 -6.71
C ALA A 48 -27.76 13.58 -7.70
N VAL A 49 -27.32 14.50 -8.56
CA VAL A 49 -26.19 14.28 -9.46
C VAL A 49 -24.89 14.06 -8.69
N GLY A 50 -24.64 14.84 -7.63
CA GLY A 50 -23.48 14.69 -6.76
C GLY A 50 -23.40 13.32 -6.10
N PHE A 51 -24.52 12.84 -5.54
CA PHE A 51 -24.62 11.50 -4.98
C PHE A 51 -24.39 10.41 -6.04
N ALA A 52 -24.94 10.56 -7.24
CA ALA A 52 -24.71 9.62 -8.33
C ALA A 52 -23.23 9.57 -8.79
N ALA A 53 -22.50 10.69 -8.67
CA ALA A 53 -21.09 10.80 -9.07
C ALA A 53 -20.09 10.49 -7.94
N GLN A 54 -20.57 10.33 -6.70
CA GLN A 54 -19.73 10.24 -5.50
C GLN A 54 -18.68 9.14 -5.60
N GLU A 55 -19.04 7.95 -6.06
CA GLU A 55 -18.12 6.81 -6.17
C GLU A 55 -17.01 7.03 -7.21
N MET A 56 -17.34 7.66 -8.34
CA MET A 56 -16.35 7.98 -9.37
C MET A 56 -15.33 9.00 -8.87
N LEU A 57 -15.82 10.03 -8.15
CA LEU A 57 -14.98 11.05 -7.53
C LEU A 57 -14.09 10.44 -6.44
N ALA A 58 -14.64 9.57 -5.59
CA ALA A 58 -13.89 8.88 -4.55
C ALA A 58 -12.72 8.08 -5.14
N ASN A 59 -12.97 7.25 -6.15
CA ASN A 59 -11.92 6.47 -6.79
C ASN A 59 -10.84 7.35 -7.46
N PHE A 60 -11.24 8.44 -8.10
CA PHE A 60 -10.31 9.36 -8.74
C PHE A 60 -9.41 10.06 -7.72
N VAL A 61 -9.99 10.62 -6.66
CA VAL A 61 -9.26 11.29 -5.59
C VAL A 61 -8.34 10.30 -4.86
N SER A 62 -8.84 9.11 -4.53
CA SER A 62 -8.02 8.04 -3.95
C SER A 62 -6.85 7.64 -4.85
N GLY A 63 -7.06 7.54 -6.16
CA GLY A 63 -5.97 7.26 -7.12
C GLY A 63 -4.84 8.30 -7.04
N ILE A 64 -5.17 9.59 -6.97
CA ILE A 64 -4.18 10.67 -6.81
C ILE A 64 -3.41 10.50 -5.50
N PHE A 65 -4.11 10.23 -4.39
CA PHE A 65 -3.47 10.04 -3.08
C PHE A 65 -2.57 8.81 -3.04
N ILE A 66 -2.98 7.69 -3.65
CA ILE A 66 -2.16 6.48 -3.74
C ILE A 66 -0.86 6.78 -4.50
N VAL A 67 -0.94 7.45 -5.66
CA VAL A 67 0.25 7.81 -6.45
C VAL A 67 1.18 8.76 -5.70
N GLN A 68 0.64 9.63 -4.83
CA GLN A 68 1.42 10.52 -4.00
C GLN A 68 2.09 9.80 -2.81
N ASP A 69 1.53 8.68 -2.36
CA ASP A 69 2.07 7.91 -1.25
C ASP A 69 3.33 7.14 -1.68
N ARG A 70 4.45 7.44 -1.02
CA ARG A 70 5.73 6.80 -1.31
C ARG A 70 5.78 5.34 -0.89
N ARG A 71 4.87 4.88 -0.03
CA ARG A 71 4.84 3.51 0.49
C ARG A 71 4.00 2.57 -0.36
N LEU A 72 3.39 3.03 -1.46
CA LEU A 72 2.54 2.19 -2.31
C LEU A 72 2.85 2.46 -3.78
N ASN A 73 3.99 1.94 -4.26
CA ASN A 73 4.44 2.12 -5.63
C ASN A 73 4.25 0.87 -6.50
N VAL A 74 4.15 1.09 -7.81
CA VAL A 74 4.20 0.02 -8.82
C VAL A 74 5.47 -0.81 -8.62
N GLY A 75 5.32 -2.12 -8.46
CA GLY A 75 6.37 -3.09 -8.17
C GLY A 75 6.51 -3.47 -6.69
N ASP A 76 5.70 -2.92 -5.79
CA ASP A 76 5.71 -3.30 -4.38
C ASP A 76 4.82 -4.52 -4.15
N LEU A 77 5.33 -5.48 -3.37
CA LEU A 77 4.57 -6.61 -2.85
C LEU A 77 3.66 -6.14 -1.72
N VAL A 78 2.36 -6.28 -1.93
CA VAL A 78 1.31 -5.89 -1.00
C VAL A 78 0.38 -7.06 -0.72
N GLU A 79 -0.25 -7.01 0.45
CA GLU A 79 -1.33 -7.90 0.82
C GLU A 79 -2.56 -7.07 1.17
N TRP A 80 -3.67 -7.40 0.53
CA TRP A 80 -4.95 -6.72 0.66
C TRP A 80 -6.07 -7.74 0.75
N GLU A 81 -6.85 -7.70 1.84
CA GLU A 81 -7.95 -8.64 2.12
C GLU A 81 -7.58 -10.14 1.96
N GLY A 82 -6.36 -10.51 2.36
CA GLY A 82 -5.85 -11.89 2.26
C GLY A 82 -5.33 -12.28 0.86
N VAL A 83 -5.41 -11.39 -0.12
CA VAL A 83 -4.78 -11.55 -1.43
C VAL A 83 -3.39 -10.94 -1.41
N SER A 84 -2.37 -11.75 -1.69
CA SER A 84 -0.98 -11.30 -1.81
C SER A 84 -0.57 -11.18 -3.27
N GLY A 85 0.02 -10.06 -3.64
CA GLY A 85 0.44 -9.79 -5.01
C GLY A 85 1.29 -8.53 -5.14
N THR A 86 1.82 -8.31 -6.34
CA THR A 86 2.63 -7.12 -6.64
C THR A 86 1.78 -6.09 -7.37
N ILE A 87 1.92 -4.80 -7.02
CA ILE A 87 1.24 -3.71 -7.73
C ILE A 87 1.81 -3.63 -9.15
N ASP A 88 0.98 -3.82 -10.17
CA ASP A 88 1.36 -3.78 -11.59
C ASP A 88 1.13 -2.40 -12.22
N ASP A 89 -0.01 -1.78 -11.91
CA ASP A 89 -0.36 -0.44 -12.39
C ASP A 89 -1.31 0.27 -11.43
N ILE A 90 -1.21 1.60 -11.35
CA ILE A 90 -2.12 2.44 -10.59
C ILE A 90 -2.84 3.36 -11.58
N GLY A 91 -4.03 2.94 -11.99
CA GLY A 91 -4.89 3.71 -12.89
C GLY A 91 -5.70 4.78 -12.17
N PHE A 92 -6.46 5.56 -12.94
CA PHE A 92 -7.31 6.64 -12.39
C PHE A 92 -8.42 6.15 -11.45
N ARG A 93 -8.99 4.95 -11.71
CA ARG A 93 -10.11 4.39 -10.93
C ARG A 93 -9.76 3.10 -10.20
N VAL A 94 -8.84 2.32 -10.76
CA VAL A 94 -8.51 0.98 -10.28
C VAL A 94 -6.99 0.82 -10.19
N THR A 95 -6.56 0.09 -9.18
CA THR A 95 -5.20 -0.39 -8.99
C THR A 95 -5.16 -1.86 -9.39
N THR A 96 -4.19 -2.22 -10.21
CA THR A 96 -4.02 -3.57 -10.74
C THR A 96 -2.98 -4.30 -9.90
N ILE A 97 -3.35 -5.44 -9.33
CA ILE A 97 -2.47 -6.28 -8.51
C ILE A 97 -2.29 -7.62 -9.23
N LYS A 98 -1.04 -8.04 -9.40
CA LYS A 98 -0.69 -9.31 -10.01
C LYS A 98 -0.29 -10.33 -8.95
N THR A 99 -1.02 -11.43 -8.87
CA THR A 99 -0.74 -12.50 -7.89
C THR A 99 0.43 -13.38 -8.36
N ALA A 100 0.99 -14.17 -7.44
CA ALA A 100 2.04 -15.14 -7.76
C ALA A 100 1.59 -16.20 -8.78
N ASN A 101 0.28 -16.46 -8.86
CA ASN A 101 -0.33 -17.38 -9.83
C ASN A 101 -0.56 -16.75 -11.20
N ASN A 102 -0.02 -15.55 -11.45
CA ASN A 102 -0.19 -14.78 -12.68
C ASN A 102 -1.65 -14.36 -12.95
N GLU A 103 -2.45 -14.20 -11.89
CA GLU A 103 -3.82 -13.67 -11.99
C GLU A 103 -3.79 -12.14 -11.82
N THR A 104 -4.78 -11.47 -12.39
CA THR A 104 -4.92 -10.01 -12.34
C THR A 104 -6.13 -9.64 -11.49
N VAL A 105 -5.88 -8.96 -10.37
CA VAL A 105 -6.90 -8.45 -9.46
C VAL A 105 -7.06 -6.95 -9.68
N LEU A 106 -8.28 -6.53 -9.98
CA LEU A 106 -8.61 -5.12 -10.18
C LEU A 106 -9.30 -4.58 -8.93
N VAL A 107 -8.62 -3.70 -8.21
CA VAL A 107 -9.13 -3.13 -6.95
C VAL A 107 -9.55 -1.68 -7.20
N PRO A 108 -10.79 -1.27 -6.89
CA PRO A 108 -11.18 0.13 -6.90
C PRO A 108 -10.28 0.95 -5.97
N ASN A 109 -9.76 2.07 -6.46
CA ASN A 109 -8.85 2.92 -5.69
C ASN A 109 -9.47 3.40 -4.37
N SER A 110 -10.78 3.66 -4.34
CA SER A 110 -11.48 4.05 -3.12
C SER A 110 -11.45 2.95 -2.06
N GLU A 111 -11.54 1.68 -2.46
CA GLU A 111 -11.44 0.55 -1.53
C GLU A 111 -10.00 0.31 -1.11
N PHE A 112 -9.06 0.38 -2.05
CA PHE A 112 -7.63 0.19 -1.78
C PHE A 112 -7.09 1.24 -0.80
N ALA A 113 -7.54 2.48 -0.90
CA ALA A 113 -7.11 3.57 -0.02
C ALA A 113 -7.81 3.59 1.36
N THR A 114 -8.96 2.92 1.52
CA THR A 114 -9.74 2.95 2.77
C THR A 114 -9.56 1.70 3.62
N LYS A 115 -9.27 0.56 3.00
CA LYS A 115 -9.02 -0.71 3.69
C LYS A 115 -7.55 -0.82 4.11
N PRO A 116 -7.23 -1.56 5.18
CA PRO A 116 -5.84 -1.83 5.54
C PRO A 116 -5.09 -2.57 4.42
N VAL A 117 -3.92 -2.04 4.06
CA VAL A 117 -2.99 -2.66 3.09
C VAL A 117 -1.68 -2.93 3.81
N THR A 118 -1.20 -4.18 3.76
CA THR A 118 0.10 -4.55 4.31
C THR A 118 1.13 -4.49 3.21
N ASN A 119 2.04 -3.50 3.24
CA ASN A 119 3.18 -3.48 2.35
C ASN A 119 4.30 -4.37 2.93
N ARG A 120 4.68 -5.40 2.18
CA ARG A 120 5.77 -6.32 2.55
C ARG A 120 7.13 -5.91 1.98
N THR A 121 7.21 -4.88 1.15
CA THR A 121 8.41 -4.40 0.47
C THR A 121 9.05 -3.16 1.13
N ASP A 122 8.24 -2.27 1.72
CA ASP A 122 8.69 -0.93 2.18
C ASP A 122 9.48 -0.95 3.50
N ASN A 123 9.47 -2.07 4.25
CA ASN A 123 10.12 -2.15 5.56
C ASN A 123 11.42 -2.97 5.50
N ASP A 124 12.53 -2.30 5.82
CA ASP A 124 13.86 -2.90 6.07
C ASP A 124 14.26 -2.53 7.51
N PRO A 125 14.58 -3.50 8.38
CA PRO A 125 14.71 -4.94 8.12
C PRO A 125 13.40 -5.72 8.21
N GLN A 126 13.26 -6.74 7.35
CA GLN A 126 12.17 -7.70 7.48
C GLN A 126 12.45 -8.64 8.65
N ALA A 127 11.56 -8.64 9.63
CA ALA A 127 11.61 -9.61 10.71
C ALA A 127 10.93 -10.92 10.29
N ILE A 128 11.65 -12.04 10.40
CA ILE A 128 11.09 -13.39 10.27
C ILE A 128 10.96 -13.98 11.66
N SER A 129 9.87 -14.72 11.90
CA SER A 129 9.64 -15.52 13.10
C SER A 129 9.52 -16.98 12.71
N TYR A 130 10.29 -17.86 13.36
CA TYR A 130 10.21 -19.31 13.16
C TYR A 130 9.99 -20.01 14.51
N GLU A 131 9.11 -21.01 14.54
CA GLU A 131 8.81 -21.78 15.75
C GLU A 131 9.57 -23.10 15.75
N PHE A 132 10.31 -23.35 16.84
CA PHE A 132 11.03 -24.57 17.12
C PHE A 132 10.38 -25.28 18.31
N GLY A 133 10.32 -26.61 18.27
CA GLY A 133 9.92 -27.42 19.43
C GLY A 133 11.14 -27.88 20.21
N ILE A 134 11.19 -27.57 21.50
CA ILE A 134 12.22 -28.04 22.45
C ILE A 134 11.62 -29.19 23.27
N GLY A 135 12.38 -30.29 23.45
CA GLY A 135 11.95 -31.41 24.28
C GLY A 135 11.85 -31.01 25.75
N TYR A 136 10.89 -31.57 26.49
CA TYR A 136 10.69 -31.25 27.92
C TYR A 136 11.90 -31.56 28.82
N GLY A 137 12.77 -32.49 28.40
CA GLY A 137 13.98 -32.85 29.13
C GLY A 137 15.20 -32.01 28.76
N ASP A 138 15.08 -31.15 27.75
CA ASP A 138 16.18 -30.31 27.28
C ASP A 138 16.21 -28.99 28.05
N ASP A 139 17.41 -28.47 28.29
CA ASP A 139 17.60 -27.19 28.97
C ASP A 139 17.21 -26.04 28.01
N ILE A 140 16.21 -25.25 28.42
CA ILE A 140 15.65 -24.16 27.64
C ILE A 140 16.69 -23.04 27.41
N ASP A 141 17.53 -22.76 28.41
CA ASP A 141 18.55 -21.71 28.31
C ASP A 141 19.62 -22.15 27.30
N VAL A 142 20.07 -23.41 27.38
CA VAL A 142 21.01 -23.98 26.40
C VAL A 142 20.43 -23.98 24.99
N ALA A 143 19.17 -24.38 24.82
CA ALA A 143 18.51 -24.38 23.53
C ALA A 143 18.36 -22.96 22.96
N THR A 144 18.03 -21.98 23.81
CA THR A 144 17.92 -20.55 23.46
C THR A 144 19.27 -20.00 22.99
N ASP A 145 20.36 -20.30 23.71
CA ASP A 145 21.71 -19.85 23.36
C ASP A 145 22.19 -20.47 22.04
N VAL A 146 21.92 -21.76 21.82
CA VAL A 146 22.25 -22.43 20.56
C VAL A 146 21.46 -21.83 19.40
N LEU A 147 20.14 -21.62 19.56
CA LEU A 147 19.31 -21.01 18.51
C LEU A 147 19.75 -19.58 18.18
N ARG A 148 20.11 -18.77 19.19
CA ARG A 148 20.65 -17.42 18.97
C ARG A 148 22.00 -17.48 18.24
N ALA A 149 22.90 -18.36 18.67
CA ALA A 149 24.22 -18.50 18.05
C ALA A 149 24.11 -18.92 16.58
N VAL A 150 23.25 -19.90 16.26
CA VAL A 150 23.00 -20.33 14.88
C VAL A 150 22.37 -19.21 14.07
N ALA A 151 21.41 -18.47 14.62
CA ALA A 151 20.78 -17.34 13.93
C ALA A 151 21.79 -16.23 13.57
N SER A 152 22.70 -15.89 14.49
CA SER A 152 23.74 -14.88 14.27
C SER A 152 24.86 -15.32 13.32
N ASP A 153 24.99 -16.62 13.04
CA ASP A 153 25.97 -17.15 12.08
C ASP A 153 25.46 -17.11 10.63
N VAL A 154 24.16 -16.91 10.42
CA VAL A 154 23.56 -16.79 9.08
C VAL A 154 23.89 -15.43 8.47
N GLU A 155 24.55 -15.42 7.31
CA GLU A 155 25.05 -14.20 6.64
C GLU A 155 23.95 -13.17 6.29
N THR A 156 22.70 -13.62 6.09
CA THR A 156 21.55 -12.76 5.79
C THR A 156 20.91 -12.15 7.05
N VAL A 157 21.23 -12.63 8.25
CA VAL A 157 20.65 -12.13 9.51
C VAL A 157 21.41 -10.88 9.98
N LEU A 158 20.67 -9.86 10.40
CA LEU A 158 21.22 -8.62 10.93
C LEU A 158 21.61 -8.78 12.40
N ASP A 159 22.75 -8.20 12.76
CA ASP A 159 23.19 -8.08 14.15
C ASP A 159 22.36 -7.04 14.93
N ASP A 160 21.72 -6.09 14.22
CA ASP A 160 20.83 -5.06 14.79
C ASP A 160 19.58 -4.89 13.90
N PRO A 161 18.38 -5.30 14.37
CA PRO A 161 18.08 -5.81 15.71
C PRO A 161 18.58 -7.25 15.94
N GLU A 162 19.14 -7.51 17.13
CA GLU A 162 19.70 -8.81 17.51
C GLU A 162 18.63 -9.94 17.48
N PRO A 163 18.97 -11.16 17.03
CA PRO A 163 18.07 -12.30 17.09
C PRO A 163 17.57 -12.57 18.51
N SER A 164 16.25 -12.59 18.67
CA SER A 164 15.61 -12.85 19.96
C SER A 164 14.87 -14.18 19.92
N VAL A 165 15.04 -14.99 20.96
CA VAL A 165 14.30 -16.24 21.14
C VAL A 165 13.33 -16.04 22.30
N ARG A 166 12.07 -16.39 22.11
CA ARG A 166 11.02 -16.33 23.14
C ARG A 166 10.30 -17.65 23.22
N VAL A 167 10.15 -18.18 24.42
CA VAL A 167 9.29 -19.33 24.69
C VAL A 167 7.82 -18.90 24.56
N SER A 168 7.04 -19.59 23.74
CA SER A 168 5.65 -19.27 23.42
C SER A 168 4.66 -20.23 24.10
N ASP A 169 4.83 -21.54 23.93
CA ASP A 169 3.82 -22.54 24.31
C ASP A 169 4.44 -23.76 25.01
N LEU A 170 3.66 -24.45 25.84
CA LEU A 170 4.09 -25.58 26.70
C LEU A 170 3.11 -26.77 26.61
N ASP A 171 2.72 -27.18 25.39
CA ASP A 171 1.68 -28.21 25.20
C ASP A 171 2.23 -29.65 25.13
N ARG A 172 2.85 -30.07 24.01
CA ARG A 172 3.58 -31.36 23.89
C ARG A 172 5.09 -31.21 23.78
N LEU A 173 5.54 -30.02 23.42
CA LEU A 173 6.92 -29.56 23.39
C LEU A 173 6.91 -28.12 23.89
N VAL A 174 8.06 -27.63 24.36
CA VAL A 174 8.23 -26.21 24.65
C VAL A 174 8.44 -25.49 23.32
N GLY A 175 7.45 -24.73 22.87
CA GLY A 175 7.53 -23.90 21.67
C GLY A 175 8.47 -22.72 21.92
N ALA A 176 9.48 -22.56 21.09
CA ALA A 176 10.39 -21.42 21.10
C ALA A 176 10.33 -20.71 19.75
N SER A 177 9.97 -19.42 19.77
CA SER A 177 9.94 -18.54 18.61
C SER A 177 11.26 -17.78 18.48
N LEU A 178 11.99 -17.98 17.39
CA LEU A 178 13.16 -17.19 17.03
C LEU A 178 12.72 -16.07 16.09
N ARG A 179 12.97 -14.81 16.47
CA ARG A 179 12.73 -13.62 15.66
C ARG A 179 14.06 -12.97 15.28
N ALA A 180 14.32 -12.85 13.99
CA ALA A 180 15.53 -12.26 13.44
C ALA A 180 15.20 -11.30 12.30
N GLY A 181 15.90 -10.17 12.22
CA GLY A 181 15.84 -9.26 11.08
C GLY A 181 16.73 -9.78 9.95
N LEU A 182 16.25 -9.76 8.71
CA LEU A 182 17.06 -10.11 7.54
C LEU A 182 17.50 -8.86 6.76
N ALA A 183 18.77 -8.85 6.35
CA ALA A 183 19.33 -7.90 5.40
C ALA A 183 18.90 -8.27 3.99
N ARG A 184 18.38 -7.30 3.24
CA ARG A 184 17.91 -7.52 1.87
C ARG A 184 19.06 -7.54 0.85
N GLU A 185 19.08 -8.51 -0.06
CA GLU A 185 19.98 -8.48 -1.22
C GLU A 185 19.65 -7.30 -2.15
N SER A 186 20.69 -6.55 -2.54
CA SER A 186 20.70 -5.21 -3.16
C SER A 186 20.05 -5.07 -4.56
N GLY A 187 19.18 -5.98 -4.98
CA GLY A 187 18.71 -6.08 -6.37
C GLY A 187 17.38 -5.42 -6.71
N SER A 188 16.55 -5.01 -5.75
CA SER A 188 15.19 -4.53 -6.04
C SER A 188 14.78 -3.39 -5.11
N LYS A 189 14.86 -2.17 -5.66
CA LYS A 189 14.46 -0.82 -5.22
C LYS A 189 15.26 -0.12 -4.09
N SER A 190 15.97 0.93 -4.54
CA SER A 190 16.44 2.16 -3.90
C SER A 190 17.20 2.11 -2.54
N PRO A 191 18.48 2.53 -2.50
CA PRO A 191 19.35 2.46 -1.33
C PRO A 191 19.30 3.77 -0.52
N ARG A 192 18.26 4.04 0.27
CA ARG A 192 18.28 5.22 1.17
C ARG A 192 17.46 5.04 2.45
N GLN A 193 17.89 4.15 3.34
CA GLN A 193 17.57 4.33 4.76
C GLN A 193 18.53 3.69 5.78
N TYR A 194 19.50 2.88 5.35
CA TYR A 194 20.60 2.41 6.22
C TYR A 194 21.91 3.16 5.97
N GLN A 195 21.93 4.47 6.24
CA GLN A 195 23.17 5.20 6.48
C GLN A 195 23.27 5.53 7.97
N GLY A 196 23.62 4.51 8.75
CA GLY A 196 23.86 4.67 10.18
C GLY A 196 24.25 3.34 10.83
N ARG A 197 25.54 3.01 10.77
CA ARG A 197 26.20 1.88 11.46
C ARG A 197 26.04 0.50 10.81
N ILE A 198 26.72 0.29 9.69
CA ILE A 198 27.35 -1.01 9.46
C ILE A 198 28.66 -0.99 10.27
N HIS A 199 28.77 -1.86 11.27
CA HIS A 199 29.98 -1.97 12.08
C HIS A 199 31.15 -2.44 11.18
N PRO A 200 32.35 -1.83 11.27
CA PRO A 200 33.41 -2.05 10.27
C PRO A 200 34.12 -3.42 10.38
N SER A 201 33.62 -4.36 11.18
CA SER A 201 34.29 -5.64 11.45
C SER A 201 34.10 -6.71 10.36
N ARG A 202 33.16 -6.58 9.42
CA ARG A 202 32.87 -7.64 8.42
C ARG A 202 33.02 -7.26 6.93
N GLN A 203 33.41 -6.02 6.61
CA GLN A 203 33.68 -5.65 5.20
C GLN A 203 34.90 -6.35 4.58
N ARG A 204 35.71 -7.08 5.36
CA ARG A 204 36.89 -7.79 4.84
C ARG A 204 36.62 -9.21 4.32
N ALA A 205 35.45 -9.81 4.58
CA ALA A 205 35.20 -11.20 4.18
C ALA A 205 34.66 -11.34 2.75
N VAL A 206 33.93 -10.34 2.24
CA VAL A 206 33.24 -10.44 0.94
C VAL A 206 34.17 -10.16 -0.25
N CYS A 207 35.30 -9.48 -0.05
CA CYS A 207 36.20 -9.09 -1.16
C CYS A 207 37.30 -10.12 -1.48
N CYS A 208 37.50 -11.16 -0.66
CA CYS A 208 38.58 -12.14 -0.87
C CYS A 208 38.12 -13.50 -1.43
N ARG A 209 36.92 -13.61 -2.01
CA ARG A 209 36.42 -14.84 -2.65
C ARG A 209 36.15 -14.71 -4.16
N ARG A 210 36.88 -13.83 -4.85
CA ARG A 210 37.01 -13.81 -6.31
C ARG A 210 38.45 -13.54 -6.74
N ASN A 211 39.29 -14.56 -6.57
CA ASN A 211 40.28 -15.12 -7.49
C ASN A 211 41.36 -15.86 -6.71
#